data_AF-A0A6A5YY57-F1
#
_entry.id   AF-A0A6A5YY57-F1
#
_cell.length_a   1.000
_cell.length_b   1.000
_cell.length_c   1.000
_cell.angle_alpha   90.00
_cell.angle_beta   90.00
_cell.angle_gamma   90.00
#
_symmetry.space_group_name_H-M   'P 1'
#
loop_
_entity.id
_entity.type
_entity.pdbx_description
1 polymer ?
#
loop_
_entity_poly.entity_id
_entity_poly.type
_entity_poly.pdbx_seq_one_letter_code
_entity_poly.pdbx_strand_id
1 'polypeptide(L)'
;MSLPHDEKYTRESGTAELRASLPELEDTNGVAVYEMYGNEHDEKDMDRMGKLQQLRRNFKFISIFSYAVILGSTWEFALAIIGISLSNGGPAGGIWMFLAVCFGMFFVVLSMAEMASMAPISGGQYHWVSEIAPRKHQKFLSYLVGWMCAMAWQAGMATTAFAATQQLQGLIALNVQSYAIKGWHSSLFSIAITVFAILWNTVLIRLLPKVEAIAMALHMLGFLAFVIVLWVMAPHVDTRAVWTHFEDNSGWGNAGLATLVGILGPIVTLIGSDSSCHLSEELRDASYILPRAMVATALINYAVGFIMTVTVMSSIGGDVSAVLGTKYGQPWIQILLNATDSRVGTSVMAAIVCVLLMFCSINVITTASRQIFAFARDGGLPFSSILAQVRPGWDVPVNAILATLFFTTLLSLIMIGSSIAFNVITSLGQLGLLLSYIVAISCIFAKRLRGEPLLQSRFSLGRGGFVVNGIALCFMTLAFALMFFPAAPHPTPQSMNWSCLMFGSIMGFSLIYYWIWGRYQYVGPVEQVKRQ
;
A
#
# COMPACT_ATOMS: atom_id res chain seq x y z
N MET A 1 -45.62 2.95 34.65
CA MET A 1 -46.50 2.86 33.47
C MET A 1 -45.68 3.34 32.29
N SER A 2 -45.18 2.38 31.51
CA SER A 2 -44.19 2.53 30.44
C SER A 2 -44.87 2.72 29.09
N LEU A 3 -44.42 3.70 28.31
CA LEU A 3 -44.68 3.80 26.87
C LEU A 3 -43.38 3.48 26.12
N PRO A 4 -43.39 2.61 25.10
CA PRO A 4 -42.21 2.34 24.29
C PRO A 4 -42.13 3.23 23.05
N HIS A 5 -40.89 3.53 22.68
CA HIS A 5 -40.42 4.17 21.46
C HIS A 5 -40.69 3.30 20.22
N ASP A 6 -41.27 3.88 19.16
CA ASP A 6 -41.26 3.36 17.80
C ASP A 6 -40.52 4.36 16.88
N GLU A 7 -39.21 4.18 16.76
CA GLU A 7 -38.34 4.93 15.84
C GLU A 7 -37.75 4.03 14.75
N LYS A 8 -38.34 2.84 14.55
CA LYS A 8 -37.84 1.81 13.64
C LYS A 8 -38.56 1.75 12.28
N TYR A 9 -39.64 2.52 12.09
CA TYR A 9 -40.52 2.38 10.91
C TYR A 9 -40.29 3.41 9.79
N THR A 10 -39.34 4.34 9.94
CA THR A 10 -39.15 5.47 8.99
C THR A 10 -37.90 5.40 8.11
N ARG A 11 -37.10 4.32 8.16
CA ARG A 11 -35.88 4.18 7.32
C ARG A 11 -35.95 3.11 6.23
N GLU A 12 -36.79 2.10 6.36
CA GLU A 12 -37.04 1.13 5.28
C GLU A 12 -37.91 1.71 4.15
N SER A 13 -38.74 2.72 4.44
CA SER A 13 -39.54 3.40 3.42
C SER A 13 -38.68 4.28 2.50
N GLY A 14 -37.61 4.90 3.02
CA GLY A 14 -36.78 5.82 2.23
C GLY A 14 -35.95 5.14 1.13
N THR A 15 -35.53 3.89 1.33
CA THR A 15 -34.84 3.07 0.31
C THR A 15 -35.80 2.50 -0.73
N ALA A 16 -37.04 2.21 -0.35
CA ALA A 16 -38.10 1.79 -1.26
C ALA A 16 -38.63 2.97 -2.11
N GLU A 17 -38.80 4.16 -1.52
CA GLU A 17 -39.24 5.38 -2.23
C GLU A 17 -38.17 5.89 -3.21
N LEU A 18 -36.88 5.74 -2.91
CA LEU A 18 -35.82 6.05 -3.88
C LEU A 18 -35.82 5.09 -5.09
N ARG A 19 -36.17 3.81 -4.89
CA ARG A 19 -36.33 2.85 -5.99
C ARG A 19 -37.54 3.16 -6.87
N ALA A 20 -38.62 3.68 -6.30
CA ALA A 20 -39.85 4.00 -7.03
C ALA A 20 -39.78 5.31 -7.85
N SER A 21 -38.72 6.12 -7.68
CA SER A 21 -38.55 7.40 -8.40
C SER A 21 -37.64 7.31 -9.63
N LEU A 22 -37.15 6.12 -9.97
CA LEU A 22 -36.39 5.88 -11.19
C LEU A 22 -37.34 5.46 -12.33
N PRO A 23 -37.42 6.22 -13.44
CA PRO A 23 -38.30 5.84 -14.55
C PRO A 23 -37.83 4.53 -15.19
N GLU A 24 -38.75 3.59 -15.37
CA GLU A 24 -38.57 2.40 -16.20
C GLU A 24 -38.27 2.84 -17.65
N LEU A 25 -37.01 2.75 -18.05
CA LEU A 25 -36.57 2.90 -19.43
C LEU A 25 -35.78 1.63 -19.79
N GLU A 26 -36.40 0.79 -20.63
CA GLU A 26 -35.94 -0.54 -20.98
C GLU A 26 -34.67 -0.56 -21.86
N ASP A 27 -33.93 -1.66 -21.69
CA ASP A 27 -32.83 -2.23 -22.47
C ASP A 27 -31.46 -1.49 -22.52
N THR A 28 -31.41 -0.16 -22.66
CA THR A 28 -30.11 0.56 -22.55
C THR A 28 -29.66 0.80 -21.10
N ASN A 29 -30.60 0.76 -20.14
CA ASN A 29 -30.31 0.92 -18.71
C ASN A 29 -29.73 -0.32 -18.05
N GLY A 30 -29.95 -1.53 -18.60
CA GLY A 30 -29.45 -2.77 -17.98
C GLY A 30 -27.93 -2.78 -17.83
N VAL A 31 -27.20 -2.28 -18.84
CA VAL A 31 -25.74 -2.16 -18.80
C VAL A 31 -25.30 -1.09 -17.81
N ALA A 32 -25.95 0.08 -17.79
CA ALA A 32 -25.60 1.17 -16.87
C ALA A 32 -25.89 0.80 -15.40
N VAL A 33 -27.01 0.12 -15.14
CA VAL A 33 -27.40 -0.41 -13.83
C VAL A 33 -26.40 -1.49 -13.41
N TYR A 34 -26.06 -2.45 -14.28
CA TYR A 34 -25.05 -3.47 -13.97
C TYR A 34 -23.65 -2.87 -13.74
N GLU A 35 -23.27 -1.83 -14.48
CA GLU A 35 -22.01 -1.13 -14.28
C GLU A 35 -21.96 -0.36 -12.96
N MET A 36 -23.10 0.09 -12.46
CA MET A 36 -23.20 0.76 -11.18
C MET A 36 -23.26 -0.23 -10.02
N TYR A 37 -24.19 -1.18 -10.06
CA TYR A 37 -24.53 -2.06 -8.93
C TYR A 37 -23.78 -3.39 -8.93
N GLY A 38 -23.34 -3.88 -10.09
CA GLY A 38 -22.70 -5.19 -10.22
C GLY A 38 -23.70 -6.32 -10.38
N ASN A 39 -23.34 -7.52 -9.91
CA ASN A 39 -24.24 -8.68 -9.91
C ASN A 39 -25.07 -8.77 -8.62
N GLU A 40 -25.98 -9.74 -8.52
CA GLU A 40 -26.78 -9.93 -7.30
C GLU A 40 -25.95 -10.17 -6.04
N HIS A 41 -24.75 -10.76 -6.15
CA HIS A 41 -23.88 -10.98 -5.00
C HIS A 41 -23.30 -9.67 -4.49
N ASP A 42 -22.87 -8.79 -5.40
CA ASP A 42 -22.39 -7.46 -5.08
C ASP A 42 -23.46 -6.65 -4.32
N GLU A 43 -24.72 -6.70 -4.80
CA GLU A 43 -25.85 -6.05 -4.12
C GLU A 43 -26.13 -6.65 -2.74
N LYS A 44 -26.14 -7.99 -2.63
CA LYS A 44 -26.33 -8.69 -1.34
C LYS A 44 -25.23 -8.36 -0.34
N ASP A 45 -23.98 -8.29 -0.79
CA ASP A 45 -22.83 -7.95 0.05
C ASP A 45 -22.96 -6.51 0.57
N MET A 46 -23.31 -5.55 -0.29
CA MET A 46 -23.52 -4.15 0.09
C MET A 46 -24.71 -3.97 1.04
N ASP A 47 -25.83 -4.65 0.77
CA ASP A 47 -27.01 -4.61 1.63
C ASP A 47 -26.74 -5.21 3.03
N ARG A 48 -26.02 -6.34 3.09
CA ARG A 48 -25.57 -6.96 4.34
C ARG A 48 -24.72 -5.97 5.15
N MET A 49 -23.80 -5.26 4.51
CA MET A 49 -22.92 -4.29 5.16
C MET A 49 -23.62 -2.95 5.48
N GLY A 50 -24.90 -2.79 5.12
CA GLY A 50 -25.67 -1.58 5.34
C GLY A 50 -25.18 -0.39 4.52
N LYS A 51 -24.60 -0.65 3.33
CA LYS A 51 -24.00 0.36 2.47
C LYS A 51 -24.78 0.58 1.18
N LEU A 52 -24.93 1.85 0.83
CA LEU A 52 -25.40 2.23 -0.49
C LEU A 52 -24.24 2.15 -1.47
N GLN A 53 -24.48 1.59 -2.65
CA GLN A 53 -23.54 1.66 -3.75
C GLN A 53 -23.46 3.12 -4.23
N GLN A 54 -22.29 3.75 -4.09
CA GLN A 54 -22.03 5.13 -4.51
C GLN A 54 -20.99 5.25 -5.62
N LEU A 55 -20.13 4.24 -5.75
CA LEU A 55 -19.07 4.18 -6.75
C LEU A 55 -19.46 3.21 -7.86
N ARG A 56 -18.95 3.43 -9.07
CA ARG A 56 -19.25 2.57 -10.22
C ARG A 56 -18.32 1.35 -10.25
N ARG A 57 -18.85 0.16 -10.52
CA ARG A 57 -18.08 -1.09 -10.64
C ARG A 57 -17.35 -1.20 -11.99
N ASN A 58 -16.28 -0.42 -12.08
CA ASN A 58 -15.43 -0.26 -13.27
C ASN A 58 -14.37 -1.36 -13.43
N PHE A 59 -14.00 -2.06 -12.35
CA PHE A 59 -12.94 -3.07 -12.37
C PHE A 59 -13.48 -4.49 -12.57
N LYS A 60 -12.71 -5.28 -13.31
CA LYS A 60 -12.78 -6.74 -13.43
C LYS A 60 -11.47 -7.36 -12.97
N PHE A 61 -11.35 -8.70 -13.01
CA PHE A 61 -10.14 -9.41 -12.56
C PHE A 61 -8.85 -8.85 -13.17
N ILE A 62 -8.73 -8.76 -14.50
CA ILE A 62 -7.49 -8.29 -15.15
C ILE A 62 -7.14 -6.87 -14.73
N SER A 63 -8.11 -5.95 -14.74
CA SER A 63 -7.83 -4.55 -14.38
C SER A 63 -7.45 -4.39 -12.90
N ILE A 64 -8.09 -5.10 -11.96
CA ILE A 64 -7.74 -4.97 -10.53
C ILE A 64 -6.42 -5.68 -10.20
N PHE A 65 -6.15 -6.80 -10.87
CA PHE A 65 -4.87 -7.50 -10.78
C PHE A 65 -3.73 -6.64 -11.32
N SER A 66 -3.86 -6.10 -12.53
CA SER A 66 -2.88 -5.18 -13.11
C SER A 66 -2.68 -3.95 -12.24
N TYR A 67 -3.75 -3.33 -11.77
CA TYR A 67 -3.71 -2.20 -10.83
C TYR A 67 -2.87 -2.51 -9.59
N ALA A 68 -3.12 -3.67 -8.96
CA ALA A 68 -2.42 -4.05 -7.74
C ALA A 68 -0.95 -4.42 -7.99
N VAL A 69 -0.62 -5.04 -9.14
CA VAL A 69 0.77 -5.29 -9.56
C VAL A 69 1.52 -3.98 -9.74
N ILE A 70 0.95 -3.03 -10.50
CA ILE A 70 1.55 -1.72 -10.79
C ILE A 70 1.65 -0.86 -9.54
N LEU A 71 0.65 -0.89 -8.66
CA LEU A 71 0.72 -0.19 -7.38
C LEU A 71 1.88 -0.73 -6.53
N GLY A 72 2.04 -2.06 -6.50
CA GLY A 72 3.14 -2.69 -5.78
C GLY A 72 4.53 -2.35 -6.35
N SER A 73 4.65 -2.12 -7.67
CA SER A 73 5.91 -1.76 -8.37
C SER A 73 7.13 -2.48 -7.79
N THR A 74 7.00 -3.78 -7.57
CA THR A 74 7.84 -4.48 -6.60
C THR A 74 9.29 -4.60 -7.06
N TRP A 75 9.53 -4.78 -8.36
CA TRP A 75 10.90 -4.84 -8.88
C TRP A 75 11.53 -3.44 -8.96
N GLU A 76 10.74 -2.40 -9.19
CA GLU A 76 11.20 -1.00 -9.17
C GLU A 76 11.57 -0.57 -7.75
N PHE A 77 10.75 -0.91 -6.76
CA PHE A 77 11.06 -0.66 -5.36
C PHE A 77 12.26 -1.48 -4.90
N ALA A 78 12.41 -2.74 -5.32
CA ALA A 78 13.60 -3.54 -5.03
C ALA A 78 14.90 -2.85 -5.50
N LEU A 79 14.87 -2.15 -6.64
CA LEU A 79 15.99 -1.31 -7.08
C LEU A 79 16.15 -0.06 -6.21
N ALA A 80 15.05 0.66 -5.94
CA ALA A 80 15.06 1.91 -5.18
C ALA A 80 15.58 1.74 -3.74
N ILE A 81 15.33 0.60 -3.10
CA ILE A 81 15.75 0.34 -1.72
C ILE A 81 17.06 -0.45 -1.58
N ILE A 82 17.72 -0.79 -2.69
CA ILE A 82 18.91 -1.65 -2.68
C ILE A 82 20.00 -1.14 -1.73
N GLY A 83 20.12 0.18 -1.56
CA GLY A 83 21.09 0.80 -0.65
C GLY A 83 20.94 0.33 0.79
N ILE A 84 19.71 0.10 1.27
CA ILE A 84 19.44 -0.39 2.64
C ILE A 84 20.01 -1.80 2.79
N SER A 85 19.68 -2.70 1.86
CA SER A 85 20.13 -4.09 1.89
C SER A 85 21.64 -4.22 1.73
N LEU A 86 22.26 -3.42 0.85
CA LEU A 86 23.72 -3.40 0.68
C LEU A 86 24.43 -2.86 1.91
N SER A 87 23.87 -1.86 2.57
CA SER A 87 24.45 -1.29 3.79
C SER A 87 24.36 -2.26 4.98
N ASN A 88 23.36 -3.16 4.97
CA ASN A 88 22.99 -4.01 6.09
C ASN A 88 22.74 -5.45 5.63
N GLY A 89 23.81 -6.24 5.47
CA GLY A 89 23.77 -7.64 5.05
C GLY A 89 24.44 -7.92 3.69
N GLY A 90 24.75 -6.88 2.90
CA GLY A 90 25.38 -7.03 1.60
C GLY A 90 24.51 -7.78 0.58
N PRO A 91 25.11 -8.28 -0.51
CA PRO A 91 24.37 -9.00 -1.56
C PRO A 91 23.59 -10.22 -1.03
N ALA A 92 24.25 -11.07 -0.23
CA ALA A 92 23.62 -12.28 0.31
C ALA A 92 22.49 -11.94 1.28
N GLY A 93 22.73 -11.00 2.21
CA GLY A 93 21.72 -10.54 3.15
C GLY A 93 20.50 -9.95 2.45
N GLY A 94 20.69 -9.14 1.41
CA GLY A 94 19.60 -8.60 0.60
C GLY A 94 18.74 -9.68 -0.05
N ILE A 95 19.35 -10.69 -0.67
CA ILE A 95 18.62 -11.79 -1.32
C ILE A 95 17.84 -12.62 -0.30
N TRP A 96 18.50 -13.07 0.77
CA TRP A 96 17.88 -13.95 1.77
C TRP A 96 16.79 -13.24 2.57
N MET A 97 16.99 -11.96 2.92
CA MET A 97 15.97 -11.18 3.60
C MET A 97 14.79 -10.87 2.68
N PHE A 98 15.01 -10.63 1.38
CA PHE A 98 13.91 -10.47 0.43
C PHE A 98 13.06 -11.73 0.35
N LEU A 99 13.70 -12.90 0.25
CA LEU A 99 12.99 -14.19 0.26
C LEU A 99 12.21 -14.43 1.57
N ALA A 100 12.80 -14.09 2.71
CA ALA A 100 12.14 -14.21 4.02
C ALA A 100 10.89 -13.33 4.11
N VAL A 101 10.95 -12.09 3.60
CA VAL A 101 9.79 -11.18 3.56
C VAL A 101 8.74 -11.66 2.56
N CYS A 102 9.12 -12.15 1.37
CA CYS A 102 8.18 -12.78 0.44
C CYS A 102 7.40 -13.91 1.12
N PHE A 103 8.09 -14.79 1.83
CA PHE A 103 7.46 -15.90 2.57
C PHE A 103 6.50 -15.37 3.63
N GLY A 104 6.95 -14.50 4.53
CA GLY A 104 6.14 -13.98 5.63
C GLY A 104 4.92 -13.18 5.15
N MET A 105 5.12 -12.27 4.20
CA MET A 105 4.06 -11.44 3.63
C MET A 105 3.05 -12.26 2.81
N PHE A 106 3.43 -13.43 2.27
CA PHE A 106 2.47 -14.29 1.57
C PHE A 106 1.36 -14.79 2.53
N PHE A 107 1.72 -15.19 3.75
CA PHE A 107 0.71 -15.60 4.75
C PHE A 107 -0.16 -14.43 5.21
N VAL A 108 0.41 -13.21 5.25
CA VAL A 108 -0.35 -11.99 5.49
C VAL A 108 -1.37 -11.78 4.38
N VAL A 109 -0.97 -11.87 3.11
CA VAL A 109 -1.87 -11.74 1.95
C VAL A 109 -2.99 -12.77 1.99
N LEU A 110 -2.69 -14.04 2.28
CA LEU A 110 -3.71 -15.09 2.39
C LEU A 110 -4.75 -14.78 3.47
N SER A 111 -4.29 -14.31 4.64
CA SER A 111 -5.17 -13.91 5.75
C SER A 111 -6.08 -12.74 5.35
N MET A 112 -5.50 -11.75 4.67
CA MET A 112 -6.21 -10.54 4.22
C MET A 112 -7.19 -10.86 3.08
N ALA A 113 -6.84 -11.76 2.16
CA ALA A 113 -7.70 -12.22 1.09
C ALA A 113 -8.95 -12.93 1.65
N GLU A 114 -8.81 -13.78 2.67
CA GLU A 114 -9.97 -14.40 3.32
C GLU A 114 -10.92 -13.37 3.94
N MET A 115 -10.39 -12.36 4.64
CA MET A 115 -11.20 -11.28 5.21
C MET A 115 -11.83 -10.38 4.13
N ALA A 116 -11.10 -10.09 3.05
CA ALA A 116 -11.61 -9.35 1.90
C ALA A 116 -12.76 -10.08 1.19
N SER A 117 -12.74 -11.41 1.20
CA SER A 117 -13.85 -12.22 0.68
C SER A 117 -15.07 -12.25 1.61
N MET A 118 -14.86 -12.15 2.92
CA MET A 118 -15.95 -12.06 3.92
C MET A 118 -16.69 -10.74 3.88
N ALA A 119 -15.97 -9.63 3.66
CA ALA A 119 -16.51 -8.29 3.66
C ALA A 119 -15.79 -7.43 2.59
N PRO A 120 -16.20 -7.53 1.32
CA PRO A 120 -15.57 -6.83 0.20
C PRO A 120 -16.02 -5.35 0.17
N ILE A 121 -15.41 -4.52 1.01
CA ILE A 121 -15.75 -3.10 1.14
C ILE A 121 -14.51 -2.21 1.20
N SER A 122 -14.62 -0.98 0.68
CA SER A 122 -13.50 -0.04 0.58
C SER A 122 -12.90 0.34 1.93
N GLY A 123 -13.63 0.12 3.03
CA GLY A 123 -13.13 0.29 4.38
C GLY A 123 -12.07 -0.74 4.80
N GLY A 124 -11.99 -1.89 4.12
CA GLY A 124 -10.96 -2.90 4.36
C GLY A 124 -10.83 -3.29 5.84
N GLN A 125 -9.63 -3.20 6.37
CA GLN A 125 -9.22 -3.69 7.69
C GLN A 125 -10.05 -3.11 8.82
N TYR A 126 -10.35 -1.81 8.81
CA TYR A 126 -11.08 -1.22 9.93
C TYR A 126 -12.52 -1.74 9.96
N HIS A 127 -13.11 -1.98 8.79
CA HIS A 127 -14.42 -2.59 8.67
C HIS A 127 -14.39 -4.05 9.16
N TRP A 128 -13.42 -4.84 8.70
CA TRP A 128 -13.25 -6.23 9.14
C TRP A 128 -13.05 -6.33 10.64
N VAL A 129 -12.22 -5.46 11.22
CA VAL A 129 -12.02 -5.39 12.67
C VAL A 129 -13.31 -5.02 13.38
N SER A 130 -14.13 -4.12 12.82
CA SER A 130 -15.43 -3.79 13.43
C SER A 130 -16.37 -5.00 13.50
N GLU A 131 -16.39 -5.85 12.47
CA GLU A 131 -17.26 -7.04 12.43
C GLU A 131 -16.69 -8.22 13.23
N ILE A 132 -15.38 -8.42 13.20
CA ILE A 132 -14.71 -9.64 13.69
C ILE A 132 -14.24 -9.49 15.14
N ALA A 133 -13.88 -8.28 15.60
CA ALA A 133 -13.36 -8.08 16.94
C ALA A 133 -14.39 -8.48 18.03
N PRO A 134 -13.92 -8.81 19.27
CA PRO A 134 -14.82 -9.06 20.38
C PRO A 134 -15.75 -7.87 20.62
N ARG A 135 -17.05 -8.12 20.87
CA ARG A 135 -18.11 -7.09 20.98
C ARG A 135 -17.73 -5.83 21.77
N LYS A 136 -17.06 -6.01 22.91
CA LYS A 136 -16.63 -4.89 23.78
C LYS A 136 -15.59 -3.95 23.15
N HIS A 137 -14.85 -4.41 22.14
CA HIS A 137 -13.71 -3.71 21.54
C HIS A 137 -13.92 -3.33 20.07
N GLN A 138 -15.04 -3.71 19.44
CA GLN A 138 -15.31 -3.50 18.01
C GLN A 138 -15.17 -2.03 17.61
N LYS A 139 -15.81 -1.11 18.33
CA LYS A 139 -15.73 0.32 18.06
C LYS A 139 -14.31 0.88 18.22
N PHE A 140 -13.66 0.57 19.34
CA PHE A 140 -12.33 1.12 19.64
C PHE A 140 -11.26 0.60 18.69
N LEU A 141 -11.18 -0.72 18.48
CA LEU A 141 -10.16 -1.32 17.62
C LEU A 141 -10.36 -0.94 16.15
N SER A 142 -11.61 -0.91 15.66
CA SER A 142 -11.87 -0.45 14.29
C SER A 142 -11.47 1.01 14.11
N TYR A 143 -11.79 1.88 15.07
CA TYR A 143 -11.39 3.29 14.99
C TYR A 143 -9.87 3.46 14.92
N LEU A 144 -9.15 2.76 15.79
CA LEU A 144 -7.69 2.77 15.80
C LEU A 144 -7.12 2.31 14.45
N VAL A 145 -7.62 1.18 13.94
CA VAL A 145 -7.18 0.61 12.65
C VAL A 145 -7.50 1.55 11.49
N GLY A 146 -8.65 2.22 11.52
CA GLY A 146 -9.04 3.21 10.51
C GLY A 146 -8.09 4.40 10.45
N TRP A 147 -7.69 4.94 11.60
CA TRP A 147 -6.69 6.02 11.67
C TRP A 147 -5.31 5.57 11.21
N MET A 148 -4.84 4.42 11.68
CA MET A 148 -3.54 3.87 11.28
C MET A 148 -3.48 3.64 9.76
N CYS A 149 -4.55 3.10 9.19
CA CYS A 149 -4.69 2.90 7.75
C CYS A 149 -4.74 4.24 6.98
N ALA A 150 -5.48 5.23 7.49
CA ALA A 150 -5.56 6.55 6.85
C ALA A 150 -4.22 7.26 6.79
N MET A 151 -3.52 7.33 7.92
CA MET A 151 -2.19 7.94 7.97
C MET A 151 -1.18 7.17 7.13
N ALA A 152 -1.24 5.84 7.16
CA ALA A 152 -0.40 4.98 6.34
C ALA A 152 -0.52 5.29 4.86
N TRP A 153 -1.73 5.38 4.33
CA TRP A 153 -1.94 5.64 2.91
C TRP A 153 -1.61 7.08 2.50
N GLN A 154 -1.78 8.07 3.38
CA GLN A 154 -1.32 9.45 3.10
C GLN A 154 0.21 9.55 3.07
N ALA A 155 0.88 8.92 4.04
CA ALA A 155 2.34 8.80 4.04
C ALA A 155 2.83 7.96 2.86
N GLY A 156 2.09 6.91 2.49
CA GLY A 156 2.35 6.06 1.33
C GLY A 156 2.39 6.86 0.03
N MET A 157 1.39 7.72 -0.21
CA MET A 157 1.39 8.61 -1.37
C MET A 157 2.63 9.52 -1.41
N ALA A 158 2.99 10.13 -0.28
CA ALA A 158 4.20 10.95 -0.20
C ALA A 158 5.47 10.12 -0.46
N THR A 159 5.54 8.90 0.06
CA THR A 159 6.66 7.97 -0.12
C THR A 159 6.83 7.59 -1.59
N THR A 160 5.73 7.25 -2.27
CA THR A 160 5.74 6.86 -3.68
C THR A 160 6.13 8.03 -4.58
N ALA A 161 5.58 9.22 -4.34
CA ALA A 161 5.97 10.43 -5.08
C ALA A 161 7.46 10.76 -4.87
N PHE A 162 7.97 10.58 -3.65
CA PHE A 162 9.39 10.74 -3.37
C PHE A 162 10.25 9.67 -4.04
N ALA A 163 9.82 8.40 -4.06
CA ALA A 163 10.53 7.33 -4.75
C ALA A 163 10.69 7.65 -6.24
N ALA A 164 9.61 8.08 -6.91
CA ALA A 164 9.64 8.53 -8.30
C ALA A 164 10.57 9.75 -8.49
N THR A 165 10.53 10.71 -7.55
CA THR A 165 11.40 11.89 -7.54
C THR A 165 12.88 11.52 -7.48
N GLN A 166 13.26 10.57 -6.61
CA GLN A 166 14.65 10.13 -6.47
C GLN A 166 15.19 9.55 -7.79
N GLN A 167 14.37 8.80 -8.52
CA GLN A 167 14.78 8.24 -9.81
C GLN A 167 14.94 9.33 -10.86
N LEU A 168 14.00 10.29 -10.90
CA LEU A 168 14.07 11.43 -11.81
C LEU A 168 15.31 12.30 -11.53
N GLN A 169 15.60 12.57 -10.26
CA GLN A 169 16.79 13.33 -9.88
C GLN A 169 18.08 12.58 -10.19
N GLY A 170 18.10 11.26 -10.00
CA GLY A 170 19.23 10.43 -10.40
C GLY A 170 19.47 10.43 -11.91
N LEU A 171 18.40 10.39 -12.71
CA LEU A 171 18.46 10.54 -14.16
C LEU A 171 18.99 11.92 -14.59
N ILE A 172 18.58 13.00 -13.92
CA ILE A 172 19.12 14.34 -14.17
C ILE A 172 20.61 14.40 -13.79
N ALA A 173 20.99 13.90 -12.61
CA ALA A 173 22.38 13.88 -12.14
C ALA A 173 23.31 13.06 -13.05
N LEU A 174 22.79 12.01 -13.70
CA LEU A 174 23.51 11.22 -14.69
C LEU A 174 23.86 12.04 -15.95
N ASN A 175 22.98 12.93 -16.37
CA ASN A 175 23.09 13.66 -17.64
C ASN A 175 23.57 15.11 -17.49
N VAL A 176 23.43 15.71 -16.32
CA VAL A 176 23.80 17.09 -16.03
C VAL A 176 24.87 17.11 -14.94
N GLN A 177 26.14 17.25 -15.33
CA GLN A 177 27.27 17.12 -14.40
C GLN A 177 27.26 18.12 -13.24
N SER A 178 26.71 19.31 -13.46
CA SER A 178 26.59 20.39 -12.45
C SER A 178 25.39 20.24 -11.52
N TYR A 179 24.50 19.28 -11.77
CA TYR A 179 23.30 19.10 -10.97
C TYR A 179 23.63 18.40 -9.65
N ALA A 180 23.37 19.09 -8.54
CA ALA A 180 23.41 18.52 -7.20
C ALA A 180 21.98 18.37 -6.67
N ILE A 181 21.68 17.20 -6.11
CA ILE A 181 20.38 16.92 -5.49
C ILE A 181 20.23 17.79 -4.25
N LYS A 182 19.11 18.53 -4.17
CA LYS A 182 18.79 19.41 -3.06
C LYS A 182 17.37 19.13 -2.57
N GLY A 183 17.13 19.32 -1.28
CA GLY A 183 15.83 19.07 -0.66
C GLY A 183 14.67 19.78 -1.36
N TRP A 184 14.84 21.05 -1.75
CA TRP A 184 13.81 21.81 -2.44
C TRP A 184 13.52 21.31 -3.88
N HIS A 185 14.52 20.77 -4.59
CA HIS A 185 14.27 20.09 -5.87
C HIS A 185 13.34 18.91 -5.64
N SER A 186 13.63 18.11 -4.60
CA SER A 186 12.88 16.90 -4.30
C SER A 186 11.46 17.21 -3.85
N SER A 187 11.25 18.25 -3.05
CA SER A 187 9.92 18.75 -2.70
C SER A 187 9.10 19.13 -3.93
N LEU A 188 9.67 19.95 -4.84
CA LEU A 188 8.95 20.42 -6.02
C LEU A 188 8.60 19.28 -6.99
N PHE A 189 9.53 18.35 -7.23
CA PHE A 189 9.26 17.18 -8.06
C PHE A 189 8.19 16.27 -7.44
N SER A 190 8.23 16.02 -6.13
CA SER A 190 7.21 15.20 -5.45
C SER A 190 5.83 15.83 -5.54
N ILE A 191 5.74 17.15 -5.39
CA ILE A 191 4.49 17.90 -5.56
C ILE A 191 4.01 17.80 -7.02
N ALA A 192 4.90 18.01 -8.00
CA ALA A 192 4.56 17.93 -9.42
C ALA A 192 4.04 16.55 -9.83
N ILE A 193 4.69 15.47 -9.36
CA ILE A 193 4.27 14.08 -9.60
C ILE A 193 2.89 13.82 -8.97
N THR A 194 2.65 14.34 -7.77
CA THR A 194 1.37 14.20 -7.08
C THR A 194 0.25 14.95 -7.81
N VAL A 195 0.51 16.18 -8.26
CA VAL A 195 -0.44 16.97 -9.08
C VAL A 195 -0.76 16.23 -10.38
N PHE A 196 0.25 15.68 -11.06
CA PHE A 196 0.05 14.85 -12.25
C PHE A 196 -0.85 13.64 -11.95
N ALA A 197 -0.58 12.91 -10.86
CA ALA A 197 -1.37 11.74 -10.46
C ALA A 197 -2.83 12.09 -10.17
N ILE A 198 -3.09 13.26 -9.56
CA ILE A 198 -4.46 13.75 -9.28
C ILE A 198 -5.21 14.09 -10.55
N LEU A 199 -4.58 14.82 -11.48
CA LEU A 199 -5.20 15.18 -12.75
C LEU A 199 -5.66 13.92 -13.49
N TRP A 200 -4.84 12.88 -13.45
CA TRP A 200 -5.22 11.56 -13.96
C TRP A 200 -6.38 10.95 -13.18
N ASN A 201 -6.31 10.94 -11.85
CA ASN A 201 -7.31 10.34 -10.97
C ASN A 201 -8.67 11.02 -10.97
N THR A 202 -8.73 12.27 -11.41
CA THR A 202 -9.96 13.08 -11.45
C THR A 202 -10.56 13.14 -12.84
N VAL A 203 -9.74 13.37 -13.87
CA VAL A 203 -10.21 13.58 -15.25
C VAL A 203 -10.26 12.26 -16.04
N LEU A 204 -9.26 11.40 -15.86
CA LEU A 204 -9.05 10.21 -16.71
C LEU A 204 -9.36 8.89 -15.99
N ILE A 205 -9.98 8.93 -14.82
CA ILE A 205 -10.26 7.75 -14.01
C ILE A 205 -11.06 6.66 -14.75
N ARG A 206 -11.99 7.03 -15.63
CA ARG A 206 -12.76 6.07 -16.44
C ARG A 206 -11.89 5.30 -17.43
N LEU A 207 -10.74 5.86 -17.82
CA LEU A 207 -9.75 5.20 -18.67
C LEU A 207 -8.77 4.35 -17.85
N LEU A 208 -8.71 4.53 -16.53
CA LEU A 208 -7.76 3.84 -15.65
C LEU A 208 -7.79 2.32 -15.87
N PRO A 209 -8.94 1.62 -15.85
CA PRO A 209 -8.95 0.16 -16.06
C PRO A 209 -8.39 -0.30 -17.42
N LYS A 210 -8.51 0.53 -18.47
CA LYS A 210 -7.96 0.23 -19.79
C LYS A 210 -6.45 0.46 -19.83
N VAL A 211 -5.99 1.48 -19.12
CA VAL A 211 -4.59 1.88 -19.05
C VAL A 211 -3.79 0.91 -18.19
N GLU A 212 -4.40 0.30 -17.16
CA GLU A 212 -3.73 -0.72 -16.35
C GLU A 212 -3.18 -1.88 -17.18
N ALA A 213 -3.89 -2.33 -18.21
CA ALA A 213 -3.39 -3.41 -19.07
C ALA A 213 -2.12 -2.99 -19.85
N ILE A 214 -2.07 -1.74 -20.32
CA ILE A 214 -0.93 -1.18 -21.04
C ILE A 214 0.24 -0.96 -20.07
N ALA A 215 -0.03 -0.36 -18.91
CA ALA A 215 0.97 -0.16 -17.86
C ALA A 215 1.53 -1.49 -17.36
N MET A 216 0.72 -2.54 -17.28
CA MET A 216 1.17 -3.90 -16.93
C MET A 216 2.11 -4.46 -18.00
N ALA A 217 1.78 -4.29 -19.28
CA ALA A 217 2.67 -4.69 -20.36
C ALA A 217 4.01 -3.95 -20.29
N LEU A 218 3.99 -2.62 -20.09
CA LEU A 218 5.19 -1.81 -19.92
C LEU A 218 6.01 -2.25 -18.69
N HIS A 219 5.35 -2.55 -17.58
CA HIS A 219 5.98 -3.04 -16.34
C HIS A 219 6.72 -4.36 -16.58
N MET A 220 6.08 -5.32 -17.26
CA MET A 220 6.71 -6.61 -17.57
C MET A 220 7.82 -6.51 -18.62
N LEU A 221 7.63 -5.69 -19.65
CA LEU A 221 8.67 -5.45 -20.67
C LEU A 221 9.88 -4.72 -20.06
N GLY A 222 9.64 -3.74 -19.19
CA GLY A 222 10.68 -3.05 -18.44
C GLY A 222 11.47 -4.00 -17.54
N PHE A 223 10.77 -4.86 -16.80
CA PHE A 223 11.40 -5.93 -16.01
C PHE A 223 12.31 -6.82 -16.85
N LEU A 224 11.82 -7.34 -17.98
CA LEU A 224 12.61 -8.19 -18.88
C LEU A 224 13.82 -7.45 -19.46
N ALA A 225 13.65 -6.19 -19.86
CA ALA A 225 14.74 -5.37 -20.37
C ALA A 225 15.85 -5.20 -19.33
N PHE A 226 15.49 -4.95 -18.07
CA PHE A 226 16.46 -4.84 -16.97
C PHE A 226 17.20 -6.15 -16.71
N VAL A 227 16.48 -7.26 -16.63
CA VAL A 227 17.10 -8.58 -16.45
C VAL A 227 18.07 -8.90 -17.58
N ILE A 228 17.64 -8.71 -18.84
CA ILE A 228 18.48 -9.00 -20.02
C ILE A 228 19.73 -8.12 -20.02
N VAL A 229 19.59 -6.80 -19.82
CA VAL A 229 20.74 -5.89 -19.86
C VAL A 229 21.73 -6.22 -18.76
N LEU A 230 21.27 -6.42 -17.52
CA LEU A 230 22.15 -6.72 -16.40
C LEU A 230 22.81 -8.10 -16.53
N TRP A 231 22.10 -9.12 -17.00
CA TRP A 231 22.68 -10.45 -17.20
C TRP A 231 23.61 -10.56 -18.41
N VAL A 232 23.44 -9.74 -19.43
CA VAL A 232 24.31 -9.79 -20.62
C VAL A 232 25.52 -8.88 -20.47
N MET A 233 25.34 -7.70 -19.88
CA MET A 233 26.35 -6.63 -19.91
C MET A 233 27.09 -6.44 -18.60
N ALA A 234 26.50 -6.81 -17.44
CA ALA A 234 27.14 -6.53 -16.17
C ALA A 234 28.38 -7.41 -15.93
N PRO A 235 29.41 -6.89 -15.24
CA PRO A 235 30.48 -7.72 -14.72
C PRO A 235 29.89 -8.71 -13.72
N HIS A 236 30.00 -10.01 -14.02
CA HIS A 236 29.48 -11.05 -13.15
C HIS A 236 30.43 -11.26 -11.96
N VAL A 237 29.88 -11.17 -10.76
CA VAL A 237 30.57 -11.57 -9.52
C VAL A 237 30.49 -13.09 -9.34
N ASP A 238 31.43 -13.64 -8.57
CA ASP A 238 31.40 -15.05 -8.18
C ASP A 238 30.03 -15.42 -7.58
N THR A 239 29.34 -16.36 -8.22
CA THR A 239 27.99 -16.78 -7.81
C THR A 239 27.99 -17.21 -6.35
N ARG A 240 29.00 -17.93 -5.88
CA ARG A 240 29.06 -18.36 -4.48
C ARG A 240 29.14 -17.16 -3.54
N ALA A 241 29.97 -16.15 -3.86
CA ALA A 241 30.04 -14.92 -3.08
C ALA A 241 28.67 -14.21 -2.99
N VAL A 242 27.93 -14.08 -4.10
CA VAL A 242 26.61 -13.41 -4.09
C VAL A 242 25.63 -14.02 -3.09
N TRP A 243 25.64 -15.35 -2.92
CA TRP A 243 24.70 -16.06 -2.05
C TRP A 243 25.19 -16.28 -0.61
N THR A 244 26.50 -16.16 -0.36
CA THR A 244 27.11 -16.54 0.93
C THR A 244 27.93 -15.45 1.61
N HIS A 245 28.24 -14.35 0.91
CA HIS A 245 29.00 -13.24 1.48
C HIS A 245 28.06 -12.21 2.14
N PHE A 246 28.05 -12.22 3.47
CA PHE A 246 27.28 -11.27 4.28
C PHE A 246 28.20 -10.14 4.76
N GLU A 247 27.71 -8.91 4.65
CA GLU A 247 28.50 -7.71 4.96
C GLU A 247 27.80 -6.83 6.00
N ASP A 248 28.62 -6.19 6.84
CA ASP A 248 28.20 -5.20 7.83
C ASP A 248 28.77 -3.83 7.49
N ASN A 249 28.34 -3.29 6.35
CA ASN A 249 28.83 -2.01 5.84
C ASN A 249 28.37 -0.82 6.71
N SER A 250 27.35 -1.00 7.55
CA SER A 250 26.86 0.02 8.50
C SER A 250 27.55 -0.04 9.86
N GLY A 251 28.34 -1.07 10.15
CA GLY A 251 29.21 -1.15 11.32
C GLY A 251 28.58 -1.65 12.62
N TRP A 252 27.54 -2.50 12.56
CA TRP A 252 26.89 -3.14 13.71
C TRP A 252 27.82 -4.02 14.57
N GLY A 253 28.99 -4.39 14.07
CA GLY A 253 29.92 -5.33 14.69
C GLY A 253 29.47 -6.79 14.58
N ASN A 254 28.38 -7.06 13.85
CA ASN A 254 27.82 -8.39 13.67
C ASN A 254 27.02 -8.47 12.36
N ALA A 255 27.53 -9.25 11.39
CA ALA A 255 26.90 -9.40 10.08
C ALA A 255 25.48 -9.99 10.14
N GLY A 256 25.18 -10.85 11.13
CA GLY A 256 23.84 -11.39 11.34
C GLY A 256 22.84 -10.33 11.79
N LEU A 257 23.23 -9.48 12.75
CA LEU A 257 22.41 -8.34 13.19
C LEU A 257 22.24 -7.32 12.06
N ALA A 258 23.33 -6.97 11.36
CA ALA A 258 23.26 -6.11 10.19
C ALA A 258 22.27 -6.67 9.15
N THR A 259 22.36 -7.97 8.85
CA THR A 259 21.42 -8.63 7.93
C THR A 259 19.97 -8.54 8.40
N LEU A 260 19.70 -8.73 9.70
CA LEU A 260 18.36 -8.56 10.25
C LEU A 260 17.85 -7.12 10.14
N VAL A 261 18.72 -6.11 10.28
CA VAL A 261 18.35 -4.71 10.02
C VAL A 261 18.11 -4.47 8.52
N GLY A 262 18.81 -5.18 7.64
CA GLY A 262 18.62 -5.12 6.19
C GLY A 262 17.24 -5.53 5.69
N ILE A 263 16.48 -6.29 6.51
CA ILE A 263 15.10 -6.72 6.19
C ILE A 263 14.13 -5.55 5.96
N LEU A 264 14.48 -4.36 6.46
CA LEU A 264 13.70 -3.14 6.28
C LEU A 264 13.46 -2.81 4.80
N GLY A 265 14.46 -3.00 3.93
CA GLY A 265 14.32 -2.75 2.51
C GLY A 265 13.20 -3.60 1.88
N PRO A 266 13.28 -4.94 1.98
CA PRO A 266 12.21 -5.80 1.49
C PRO A 266 10.84 -5.57 2.15
N ILE A 267 10.76 -5.24 3.45
CA ILE A 267 9.48 -4.89 4.11
C ILE A 267 8.85 -3.66 3.44
N VAL A 268 9.63 -2.61 3.22
CA VAL A 268 9.21 -1.38 2.52
C VAL A 268 8.68 -1.72 1.11
N THR A 269 9.32 -2.68 0.44
CA THR A 269 9.00 -3.09 -0.94
C THR A 269 7.71 -3.89 -1.06
N LEU A 270 7.35 -4.67 -0.04
CA LEU A 270 6.29 -5.70 -0.14
C LEU A 270 5.03 -5.38 0.68
N ILE A 271 5.00 -4.26 1.41
CA ILE A 271 3.81 -3.80 2.14
C ILE A 271 2.78 -3.15 1.20
N GLY A 272 1.49 -3.11 1.58
CA GLY A 272 0.42 -2.49 0.77
C GLY A 272 -0.47 -3.47 0.01
N SER A 273 -0.52 -4.74 0.42
CA SER A 273 -1.34 -5.76 -0.23
C SER A 273 -2.86 -5.55 -0.13
N ASP A 274 -3.30 -4.70 0.80
CA ASP A 274 -4.68 -4.24 0.97
C ASP A 274 -5.10 -3.17 -0.03
N SER A 275 -4.18 -2.66 -0.86
CA SER A 275 -4.46 -1.56 -1.80
C SER A 275 -5.70 -1.77 -2.66
N SER A 276 -5.88 -2.98 -3.17
CA SER A 276 -7.03 -3.39 -3.98
C SER A 276 -8.32 -3.54 -3.17
N CYS A 277 -8.25 -3.77 -1.86
CA CYS A 277 -9.42 -3.83 -0.98
C CYS A 277 -10.16 -2.49 -0.96
N HIS A 278 -9.42 -1.38 -1.03
CA HIS A 278 -9.99 -0.04 -1.05
C HIS A 278 -10.76 0.27 -2.34
N LEU A 279 -10.61 -0.55 -3.39
CA LEU A 279 -11.35 -0.47 -4.66
C LEU A 279 -12.44 -1.54 -4.78
N SER A 280 -12.74 -2.28 -3.71
CA SER A 280 -13.75 -3.35 -3.74
C SER A 280 -15.15 -2.88 -4.13
N GLU A 281 -15.56 -1.66 -3.76
CA GLU A 281 -16.83 -1.07 -4.18
C GLU A 281 -16.83 -0.73 -5.69
N GLU A 282 -15.67 -0.61 -6.32
CA GLU A 282 -15.50 -0.37 -7.76
C GLU A 282 -15.23 -1.68 -8.53
N LEU A 283 -15.24 -2.84 -7.87
CA LEU A 283 -14.92 -4.15 -8.45
C LEU A 283 -16.17 -5.00 -8.64
N ARG A 284 -16.34 -5.63 -9.80
CA ARG A 284 -17.43 -6.60 -10.01
C ARG A 284 -17.16 -7.92 -9.29
N ASP A 285 -18.20 -8.56 -8.75
CA ASP A 285 -18.15 -9.81 -7.99
C ASP A 285 -17.06 -9.79 -6.91
N ALA A 286 -17.05 -8.72 -6.10
CA ALA A 286 -15.88 -8.35 -5.30
C ALA A 286 -15.49 -9.42 -4.27
N SER A 287 -16.45 -10.07 -3.61
CA SER A 287 -16.19 -11.17 -2.65
C SER A 287 -15.46 -12.37 -3.29
N TYR A 288 -15.53 -12.53 -4.62
CA TYR A 288 -14.88 -13.61 -5.36
C TYR A 288 -13.60 -13.16 -6.06
N ILE A 289 -13.65 -12.03 -6.78
CA ILE A 289 -12.54 -11.59 -7.63
C ILE A 289 -11.39 -11.02 -6.81
N LEU A 290 -11.69 -10.20 -5.80
CA LEU A 290 -10.69 -9.52 -4.97
C LEU A 290 -9.69 -10.48 -4.31
N PRO A 291 -10.10 -11.49 -3.53
CA PRO A 291 -9.15 -12.38 -2.85
C PRO A 291 -8.20 -13.09 -3.82
N ARG A 292 -8.72 -13.51 -4.99
CA ARG A 292 -7.92 -14.17 -6.02
C ARG A 292 -6.93 -13.21 -6.67
N ALA A 293 -7.36 -11.97 -6.92
CA ALA A 293 -6.49 -10.93 -7.45
C ALA A 293 -5.36 -10.58 -6.46
N MET A 294 -5.66 -10.49 -5.15
CA MET A 294 -4.65 -10.24 -4.11
C MET A 294 -3.57 -11.33 -4.10
N VAL A 295 -3.97 -12.60 -4.09
CA VAL A 295 -3.03 -13.73 -4.10
C VAL A 295 -2.22 -13.79 -5.40
N ALA A 296 -2.87 -13.62 -6.56
CA ALA A 296 -2.19 -13.60 -7.85
C ALA A 296 -1.17 -12.45 -7.95
N THR A 297 -1.55 -11.26 -7.45
CA THR A 297 -0.68 -10.08 -7.39
C THR A 297 0.56 -10.38 -6.55
N ALA A 298 0.38 -10.93 -5.34
CA ALA A 298 1.49 -11.28 -4.47
C ALA A 298 2.45 -12.28 -5.14
N LEU A 299 1.93 -13.33 -5.77
CA LEU A 299 2.78 -14.31 -6.46
C LEU A 299 3.64 -13.68 -7.57
N ILE A 300 3.03 -12.85 -8.42
CA ILE A 300 3.75 -12.19 -9.52
C ILE A 300 4.75 -11.16 -8.98
N ASN A 301 4.33 -10.27 -8.09
CA ASN A 301 5.18 -9.24 -7.52
C ASN A 301 6.37 -9.84 -6.76
N TYR A 302 6.14 -10.89 -5.98
CA TYR A 302 7.21 -11.53 -5.20
C TYR A 302 8.20 -12.23 -6.12
N ALA A 303 7.71 -12.88 -7.19
CA ALA A 303 8.58 -13.51 -8.18
C ALA A 303 9.45 -12.48 -8.92
N VAL A 304 8.85 -11.44 -9.50
CA VAL A 304 9.61 -10.43 -10.26
C VAL A 304 10.52 -9.60 -9.36
N GLY A 305 10.07 -9.27 -8.13
CA GLY A 305 10.88 -8.57 -7.14
C GLY A 305 12.08 -9.39 -6.68
N PHE A 306 11.90 -10.68 -6.42
CA PHE A 306 12.98 -11.57 -6.05
C PHE A 306 13.99 -11.76 -7.18
N ILE A 307 13.51 -12.00 -8.42
CA ILE A 307 14.38 -12.11 -9.60
C ILE A 307 15.17 -10.82 -9.82
N MET A 308 14.55 -9.65 -9.69
CA MET A 308 15.25 -8.38 -9.83
C MET A 308 16.27 -8.16 -8.71
N THR A 309 15.94 -8.53 -7.47
CA THR A 309 16.88 -8.47 -6.34
C THR A 309 18.11 -9.33 -6.59
N VAL A 310 17.93 -10.58 -7.02
CA VAL A 310 19.05 -11.46 -7.39
C VAL A 310 19.85 -10.84 -8.54
N THR A 311 19.16 -10.38 -9.59
CA THR A 311 19.76 -9.77 -10.77
C THR A 311 20.66 -8.60 -10.38
N VAL A 312 20.16 -7.62 -9.65
CA VAL A 312 20.93 -6.42 -9.31
C VAL A 312 22.06 -6.73 -8.34
N MET A 313 21.87 -7.65 -7.38
CA MET A 313 22.91 -8.07 -6.44
C MET A 313 24.04 -8.85 -7.13
N SER A 314 23.71 -9.62 -8.18
CA SER A 314 24.69 -10.31 -9.02
C SER A 314 25.46 -9.39 -9.98
N SER A 315 25.02 -8.14 -10.15
CA SER A 315 25.56 -7.20 -11.16
C SER A 315 26.39 -6.04 -10.59
N ILE A 316 26.66 -6.02 -9.28
CA ILE A 316 27.30 -4.88 -8.60
C ILE A 316 28.72 -4.60 -9.10
N GLY A 317 29.48 -5.64 -9.46
CA GLY A 317 30.85 -5.49 -9.98
C GLY A 317 31.93 -5.18 -8.94
N GLY A 318 31.64 -5.31 -7.64
CA GLY A 318 32.64 -5.46 -6.56
C GLY A 318 32.82 -4.28 -5.60
N ASP A 319 32.74 -3.02 -6.06
CA ASP A 319 32.92 -1.87 -5.16
C ASP A 319 31.56 -1.37 -4.62
N VAL A 320 31.08 -2.02 -3.55
CA VAL A 320 29.85 -1.65 -2.85
C VAL A 320 29.93 -0.22 -2.30
N SER A 321 31.10 0.22 -1.84
CA SER A 321 31.29 1.56 -1.28
C SER A 321 31.11 2.65 -2.34
N ALA A 322 31.66 2.46 -3.54
CA ALA A 322 31.48 3.38 -4.67
C ALA A 322 30.01 3.42 -5.14
N VAL A 323 29.33 2.27 -5.14
CA VAL A 323 27.92 2.15 -5.51
C VAL A 323 27.02 2.86 -4.49
N LEU A 324 27.27 2.70 -3.19
CA LEU A 324 26.53 3.39 -2.12
C LEU A 324 26.83 4.90 -2.10
N GLY A 325 28.06 5.31 -2.40
CA GLY A 325 28.50 6.70 -2.42
C GLY A 325 28.20 7.46 -3.71
N THR A 326 27.41 6.89 -4.63
CA THR A 326 27.19 7.49 -5.95
C THR A 326 26.53 8.87 -5.87
N LYS A 327 27.06 9.83 -6.66
CA LYS A 327 26.49 11.18 -6.78
C LYS A 327 25.09 11.20 -7.41
N TYR A 328 24.66 10.10 -8.03
CA TYR A 328 23.32 9.98 -8.60
C TYR A 328 22.24 9.78 -7.52
N GLY A 329 22.63 9.52 -6.27
CA GLY A 329 21.72 9.31 -5.15
C GLY A 329 20.93 7.99 -5.20
N GLN A 330 21.11 7.18 -6.25
CA GLN A 330 20.45 5.90 -6.46
C GLN A 330 21.48 4.84 -6.88
N PRO A 331 21.83 3.89 -5.99
CA PRO A 331 22.89 2.91 -6.25
C PRO A 331 22.67 2.06 -7.51
N TRP A 332 21.43 1.68 -7.79
CA TRP A 332 21.11 0.87 -8.98
C TRP A 332 21.38 1.60 -10.30
N ILE A 333 21.31 2.95 -10.33
CA ILE A 333 21.68 3.74 -11.52
C ILE A 333 23.19 3.64 -11.76
N GLN A 334 24.00 3.65 -10.68
CA GLN A 334 25.44 3.44 -10.79
C GLN A 334 25.75 2.01 -11.28
N ILE A 335 25.05 1.00 -10.77
CA ILE A 335 25.20 -0.39 -11.21
C ILE A 335 24.90 -0.52 -12.70
N LEU A 336 23.80 0.07 -13.19
CA LEU A 336 23.47 0.07 -14.61
C LEU A 336 24.50 0.81 -15.46
N LEU A 337 25.03 1.92 -14.97
CA LEU A 337 26.08 2.65 -15.69
C LEU A 337 27.36 1.81 -15.80
N ASN A 338 27.74 1.13 -14.72
CA ASN A 338 28.89 0.23 -14.72
C ASN A 338 28.68 -0.96 -15.66
N ALA A 339 27.46 -1.50 -15.74
CA ALA A 339 27.13 -2.61 -16.62
C ALA A 339 27.08 -2.22 -18.09
N THR A 340 26.45 -1.09 -18.41
CA THR A 340 26.22 -0.68 -19.81
C THR A 340 27.38 0.10 -20.42
N ASP A 341 28.25 0.69 -19.59
CA ASP A 341 29.26 1.70 -19.95
C ASP A 341 28.70 2.80 -20.87
N SER A 342 27.39 3.07 -20.78
CA SER A 342 26.66 3.94 -21.69
C SER A 342 25.69 4.83 -20.94
N ARG A 343 25.97 6.13 -20.96
CA ARG A 343 25.06 7.14 -20.38
C ARG A 343 23.70 7.11 -21.05
N VAL A 344 23.65 6.93 -22.36
CA VAL A 344 22.39 6.89 -23.12
C VAL A 344 21.59 5.64 -22.75
N GLY A 345 22.22 4.46 -22.76
CA GLY A 345 21.57 3.21 -22.37
C GLY A 345 21.03 3.25 -20.94
N THR A 346 21.86 3.71 -20.00
CA THR A 346 21.46 3.91 -18.60
C THR A 346 20.30 4.91 -18.47
N SER A 347 20.32 6.00 -19.24
CA SER A 347 19.27 7.02 -19.19
C SER A 347 17.92 6.48 -19.68
N VAL A 348 17.92 5.69 -20.76
CA VAL A 348 16.69 5.04 -21.26
C VAL A 348 16.12 4.10 -20.22
N MET A 349 16.95 3.27 -19.60
CA MET A 349 16.51 2.34 -18.54
C MET A 349 16.00 3.09 -17.30
N ALA A 350 16.68 4.15 -16.88
CA ALA A 350 16.24 4.96 -15.76
C ALA A 350 14.92 5.69 -16.03
N ALA A 351 14.70 6.14 -17.27
CA ALA A 351 13.43 6.74 -17.69
C ALA A 351 12.26 5.75 -17.61
N ILE A 352 12.47 4.45 -17.92
CA ILE A 352 11.45 3.40 -17.77
C ILE A 352 10.97 3.33 -16.32
N VAL A 353 11.90 3.27 -15.35
CA VAL A 353 11.56 3.22 -13.92
C VAL A 353 10.85 4.50 -13.47
N CYS A 354 11.28 5.67 -13.96
CA CYS A 354 10.59 6.93 -13.67
C CYS A 354 9.12 6.89 -14.12
N VAL A 355 8.86 6.43 -15.35
CA VAL A 355 7.50 6.33 -15.90
C VAL A 355 6.66 5.32 -15.12
N LEU A 356 7.22 4.15 -14.78
CA LEU A 356 6.50 3.13 -14.02
C LEU A 356 6.14 3.60 -12.61
N LEU A 357 7.04 4.31 -11.92
CA LEU A 357 6.74 4.89 -10.61
C LEU A 357 5.74 6.07 -10.68
N MET A 358 5.60 6.74 -11.84
CA MET A 358 4.49 7.67 -12.06
C MET A 358 3.15 6.94 -12.15
N PHE A 359 3.08 5.79 -12.84
CA PHE A 359 1.88 4.94 -12.82
C PHE A 359 1.57 4.40 -11.42
N CYS A 360 2.59 3.97 -10.68
CA CYS A 360 2.46 3.61 -9.27
C CYS A 360 1.84 4.77 -8.46
N SER A 361 2.31 6.00 -8.66
CA SER A 361 1.77 7.20 -7.99
C SER A 361 0.29 7.45 -8.30
N ILE A 362 -0.15 7.21 -9.54
CA ILE A 362 -1.58 7.27 -9.93
C ILE A 362 -2.41 6.22 -9.17
N ASN A 363 -1.88 5.01 -9.01
CA ASN A 363 -2.60 3.95 -8.31
C ASN A 363 -2.63 4.21 -6.80
N VAL A 364 -1.51 4.62 -6.19
CA VAL A 364 -1.46 4.91 -4.75
C VAL A 364 -2.44 6.02 -4.37
N ILE A 365 -2.57 7.09 -5.16
CA ILE A 365 -3.57 8.13 -4.84
C ILE A 365 -5.01 7.63 -4.98
N THR A 366 -5.27 6.73 -5.93
CA THR A 366 -6.58 6.08 -6.06
C THR A 366 -6.89 5.36 -4.75
N THR A 367 -6.03 4.44 -4.31
CA THR A 367 -6.21 3.70 -3.05
C THR A 367 -6.34 4.64 -1.85
N ALA A 368 -5.43 5.61 -1.69
CA ALA A 368 -5.38 6.49 -0.53
C ALA A 368 -6.65 7.36 -0.40
N SER A 369 -7.17 7.87 -1.51
CA SER A 369 -8.40 8.67 -1.52
C SER A 369 -9.63 7.83 -1.19
N ARG A 370 -9.73 6.58 -1.67
CA ARG A 370 -10.87 5.69 -1.37
C ARG A 370 -10.85 5.25 0.07
N GLN A 371 -9.67 5.01 0.63
CA GLN A 371 -9.52 4.67 2.04
C GLN A 371 -10.02 5.81 2.94
N ILE A 372 -9.56 7.06 2.71
CA ILE A 372 -9.99 8.21 3.52
C ILE A 372 -11.47 8.48 3.33
N PHE A 373 -11.97 8.39 2.09
CA PHE A 373 -13.38 8.50 1.78
C PHE A 373 -14.22 7.50 2.59
N ALA A 374 -13.83 6.21 2.59
CA ALA A 374 -14.57 5.17 3.30
C ALA A 374 -14.58 5.44 4.82
N PHE A 375 -13.42 5.78 5.39
CA PHE A 375 -13.33 6.05 6.83
C PHE A 375 -14.09 7.32 7.23
N ALA A 376 -14.07 8.37 6.38
CA ALA A 376 -14.88 9.56 6.55
C ALA A 376 -16.39 9.26 6.47
N ARG A 377 -16.81 8.37 5.56
CA ARG A 377 -18.21 7.96 5.41
C ARG A 377 -18.75 7.29 6.69
N ASP A 378 -17.88 6.67 7.46
CA ASP A 378 -18.19 6.07 8.77
C ASP A 378 -18.01 7.03 9.96
N GLY A 379 -17.78 8.32 9.70
CA GLY A 379 -17.59 9.35 10.74
C GLY A 379 -16.26 9.22 11.48
N GLY A 380 -15.26 8.58 10.87
CA GLY A 380 -13.96 8.31 11.49
C GLY A 380 -13.02 9.53 11.59
N LEU A 381 -13.22 10.52 10.71
CA LEU A 381 -12.28 11.64 10.50
C LEU A 381 -12.88 13.01 10.85
N PRO A 382 -12.06 14.02 11.16
CA PRO A 382 -12.51 15.41 11.13
C PRO A 382 -12.98 15.79 9.71
N PHE A 383 -13.97 16.67 9.61
CA PHE A 383 -14.58 17.08 8.33
C PHE A 383 -15.15 15.91 7.51
N SER A 384 -15.57 14.82 8.18
CA SER A 384 -16.13 13.62 7.54
C SER A 384 -17.26 13.94 6.55
N SER A 385 -18.12 14.92 6.83
CA SER A 385 -19.20 15.34 5.94
C SER A 385 -18.72 15.87 4.59
N ILE A 386 -17.52 16.46 4.53
CA ILE A 386 -16.90 16.99 3.31
C ILE A 386 -16.13 15.86 2.61
N LEU A 387 -15.31 15.11 3.35
CA LEU A 387 -14.45 14.06 2.81
C LEU A 387 -15.22 12.86 2.25
N ALA A 388 -16.39 12.56 2.82
CA ALA A 388 -17.26 11.46 2.39
C ALA A 388 -18.19 11.83 1.22
N GLN A 389 -18.11 13.04 0.67
CA GLN A 389 -19.02 13.48 -0.38
C GLN A 389 -18.55 13.04 -1.77
N VAL A 390 -19.43 12.35 -2.49
CA VAL A 390 -19.32 12.13 -3.94
C VAL A 390 -20.36 12.99 -4.64
N ARG A 391 -19.93 13.89 -5.54
CA ARG A 391 -20.84 14.81 -6.24
C ARG A 391 -21.60 14.07 -7.35
N PRO A 392 -22.89 14.35 -7.58
CA PRO A 392 -23.62 13.79 -8.72
C PRO A 392 -22.88 14.04 -10.04
N GLY A 393 -22.79 13.01 -10.89
CA GLY A 393 -22.06 13.05 -12.16
C GLY A 393 -20.54 12.81 -12.05
N TRP A 394 -19.98 12.79 -10.85
CA TRP A 394 -18.59 12.41 -10.58
C TRP A 394 -18.53 10.98 -10.03
N ASP A 395 -17.68 10.13 -10.62
CA ASP A 395 -17.53 8.73 -10.18
C ASP A 395 -16.48 8.57 -9.07
N VAL A 396 -15.97 9.67 -8.49
CA VAL A 396 -14.84 9.68 -7.55
C VAL A 396 -15.01 10.70 -6.42
N PRO A 397 -14.46 10.44 -5.22
CA PRO A 397 -14.51 11.37 -4.08
C PRO A 397 -13.46 12.48 -4.21
N VAL A 398 -13.75 13.51 -5.00
CA VAL A 398 -12.80 14.62 -5.30
C VAL A 398 -12.27 15.29 -4.03
N ASN A 399 -13.10 15.49 -3.01
CA ASN A 399 -12.68 16.11 -1.75
C ASN A 399 -11.60 15.27 -1.02
N ALA A 400 -11.72 13.94 -1.05
CA ALA A 400 -10.71 13.04 -0.49
C ALA A 400 -9.41 13.07 -1.31
N ILE A 401 -9.50 13.15 -2.64
CA ILE A 401 -8.33 13.30 -3.52
C ILE A 401 -7.56 14.60 -3.21
N LEU A 402 -8.28 15.71 -3.05
CA LEU A 402 -7.67 17.00 -2.70
C LEU A 402 -7.07 17.01 -1.29
N ALA A 403 -7.69 16.30 -0.34
CA ALA A 403 -7.09 16.11 0.97
C ALA A 403 -5.75 15.37 0.88
N THR A 404 -5.65 14.34 0.03
CA THR A 404 -4.39 13.65 -0.23
C THR A 404 -3.34 14.56 -0.86
N LEU A 405 -3.71 15.41 -1.83
CA LEU A 405 -2.80 16.43 -2.35
C LEU A 405 -2.23 17.31 -1.24
N PHE A 406 -3.11 17.81 -0.39
CA PHE A 406 -2.76 18.73 0.68
C PHE A 406 -1.75 18.09 1.64
N PHE A 407 -2.05 16.88 2.14
CA PHE A 407 -1.13 16.17 3.04
C PHE A 407 0.18 15.79 2.37
N THR A 408 0.15 15.26 1.15
CA THR A 408 1.38 14.93 0.40
C THR A 408 2.23 16.18 0.17
N THR A 409 1.63 17.32 -0.17
CA THR A 409 2.35 18.60 -0.34
C THR A 409 3.02 19.02 0.96
N LEU A 410 2.30 19.01 2.09
CA LEU A 410 2.87 19.35 3.39
C LEU A 410 4.04 18.43 3.77
N LEU A 411 3.89 17.13 3.55
CA LEU A 411 4.95 16.16 3.81
C LEU A 411 6.16 16.41 2.89
N SER A 412 5.97 16.63 1.60
CA SER A 412 7.05 16.92 0.66
C SER A 412 7.83 18.19 1.03
N LEU A 413 7.19 19.22 1.61
CA LEU A 413 7.89 20.44 2.05
C LEU A 413 8.89 20.21 3.18
N ILE A 414 8.73 19.15 3.98
CA ILE A 414 9.67 18.79 5.06
C ILE A 414 11.08 18.54 4.51
N MET A 415 11.17 18.04 3.28
CA MET A 415 12.43 17.74 2.63
C MET A 415 13.30 18.98 2.37
N ILE A 416 12.72 20.19 2.32
CA ILE A 416 13.49 21.44 2.25
C ILE A 416 14.41 21.56 3.46
N GLY A 417 13.93 21.15 4.63
CA GLY A 417 14.70 21.15 5.88
C GLY A 417 15.48 19.86 6.10
N SER A 418 14.83 18.70 5.96
CA SER A 418 15.45 17.40 6.25
C SER A 418 14.76 16.24 5.54
N SER A 419 15.51 15.54 4.67
CA SER A 419 15.09 14.26 4.10
C SER A 419 14.98 13.16 5.16
N ILE A 420 15.75 13.25 6.25
CA ILE A 420 15.68 12.29 7.35
C ILE A 420 14.36 12.44 8.10
N ALA A 421 13.93 13.67 8.39
CA ALA A 421 12.64 13.93 9.02
C ALA A 421 11.48 13.42 8.14
N PHE A 422 11.57 13.63 6.82
CA PHE A 422 10.62 13.06 5.87
C PHE A 422 10.58 11.53 5.95
N ASN A 423 11.75 10.87 5.88
CA ASN A 423 11.85 9.41 5.93
C ASN A 423 11.28 8.82 7.23
N VAL A 424 11.45 9.50 8.36
CA VAL A 424 10.87 9.06 9.64
C VAL A 424 9.34 9.13 9.60
N ILE A 425 8.76 10.16 8.96
CA ILE A 425 7.30 10.28 8.82
C ILE A 425 6.73 9.24 7.86
N THR A 426 7.46 8.90 6.81
CA THR A 426 7.04 7.82 5.90
C THR A 426 7.13 6.45 6.55
N SER A 427 8.20 6.18 7.33
CA SER A 427 8.34 4.94 8.12
C SER A 427 7.21 4.79 9.14
N LEU A 428 6.74 5.90 9.72
CA LEU A 428 5.58 5.90 10.60
C LEU A 428 4.30 5.40 9.90
N GLY A 429 4.08 5.82 8.65
CA GLY A 429 2.96 5.32 7.86
C GLY A 429 3.01 3.80 7.68
N GLN A 430 4.18 3.25 7.40
CA GLN A 430 4.38 1.81 7.24
C GLN A 430 4.11 1.04 8.54
N LEU A 431 4.56 1.56 9.68
CA LEU A 431 4.23 1.01 11.00
C LEU A 431 2.72 1.02 11.27
N GLY A 432 2.03 2.09 10.88
CA GLY A 432 0.56 2.16 10.93
C GLY A 432 -0.10 1.04 10.13
N LEU A 433 0.39 0.81 8.91
CA LEU A 433 -0.12 -0.27 8.05
C LEU A 433 0.16 -1.65 8.65
N LEU A 434 1.37 -1.90 9.14
CA LEU A 434 1.72 -3.15 9.82
C LEU A 434 0.83 -3.40 11.04
N LEU A 435 0.62 -2.38 11.89
CA LEU A 435 -0.26 -2.50 13.05
C LEU A 435 -1.70 -2.79 12.62
N SER A 436 -2.20 -2.14 11.56
CA SER A 436 -3.54 -2.37 11.04
C SER A 436 -3.76 -3.84 10.64
N TYR A 437 -2.76 -4.45 10.00
CA TYR A 437 -2.79 -5.85 9.60
C TYR A 437 -2.68 -6.78 10.82
N ILE A 438 -1.79 -6.47 11.78
CA ILE A 438 -1.64 -7.24 13.02
C ILE A 438 -2.97 -7.30 13.76
N VAL A 439 -3.65 -6.16 13.94
CA VAL A 439 -4.94 -6.11 14.65
C VAL A 439 -6.01 -6.89 13.89
N ALA A 440 -6.12 -6.71 12.57
CA ALA A 440 -7.10 -7.43 11.75
C ALA A 440 -6.90 -8.96 11.80
N ILE A 441 -5.67 -9.41 11.56
CA ILE A 441 -5.32 -10.85 11.59
C ILE A 441 -5.48 -11.41 13.01
N SER A 442 -5.16 -10.63 14.05
CA SER A 442 -5.37 -11.05 15.44
C SER A 442 -6.85 -11.27 15.77
N CYS A 443 -7.75 -10.46 15.22
CA CYS A 443 -9.19 -10.62 15.44
C CYS A 443 -9.71 -11.93 14.85
N ILE A 444 -9.37 -12.24 13.59
CA ILE A 444 -9.78 -13.51 12.96
C ILE A 444 -9.08 -14.71 13.61
N PHE A 445 -7.81 -14.58 13.99
CA PHE A 445 -7.09 -15.63 14.71
C PHE A 445 -7.70 -15.92 16.09
N ALA A 446 -8.10 -14.90 16.83
CA ALA A 446 -8.77 -15.05 18.12
C ALA A 446 -10.12 -15.77 18.00
N LYS A 447 -10.90 -15.51 16.94
CA LYS A 447 -12.12 -16.29 16.67
C LYS A 447 -11.82 -17.77 16.42
N ARG A 448 -10.78 -18.06 15.63
CA ARG A 448 -10.35 -19.45 15.36
C ARG A 448 -9.90 -20.16 16.64
N LEU A 449 -9.14 -19.48 17.50
CA LEU A 449 -8.71 -20.01 18.82
C LEU A 449 -9.90 -20.38 19.71
N ARG A 450 -11.00 -19.62 19.65
CA ARG A 450 -12.20 -19.85 20.46
C ARG A 450 -13.22 -20.78 19.81
N GLY A 451 -12.97 -21.24 18.58
CA GLY A 451 -13.94 -22.02 17.81
C GLY A 451 -15.20 -21.22 17.44
N GLU A 452 -15.13 -19.90 17.39
CA GLU A 452 -16.25 -19.04 17.00
C GLU A 452 -16.48 -19.10 15.49
N PRO A 453 -17.74 -19.07 15.01
CA PRO A 453 -18.01 -19.05 13.57
C PRO A 453 -17.49 -17.75 12.92
N LEU A 454 -16.92 -17.93 11.73
CA LEU A 454 -16.49 -16.84 10.86
C LEU A 454 -17.62 -16.43 9.92
N LEU A 455 -17.49 -15.22 9.34
CA LEU A 455 -18.38 -14.77 8.28
C LEU A 455 -18.26 -15.70 7.06
N GLN A 456 -19.34 -15.83 6.29
CA GLN A 456 -19.29 -16.60 5.05
C GLN A 456 -18.26 -15.98 4.10
N SER A 457 -17.50 -16.84 3.42
CA SER A 457 -16.41 -16.43 2.54
C SER A 457 -16.38 -17.30 1.28
N ARG A 458 -16.20 -16.67 0.13
CA ARG A 458 -15.99 -17.34 -1.18
C ARG A 458 -14.50 -17.63 -1.45
N PHE A 459 -13.64 -17.29 -0.50
CA PHE A 459 -12.23 -17.66 -0.41
C PHE A 459 -11.92 -18.02 1.06
N SER A 460 -12.22 -19.27 1.43
CA SER A 460 -12.01 -19.77 2.78
C SER A 460 -10.70 -20.54 2.87
N LEU A 461 -9.89 -20.24 3.89
CA LEU A 461 -8.70 -21.02 4.25
C LEU A 461 -9.05 -22.28 5.06
N GLY A 462 -10.34 -22.47 5.38
CA GLY A 462 -10.83 -23.61 6.13
C GLY A 462 -10.07 -23.80 7.45
N ARG A 463 -9.62 -25.04 7.69
CA ARG A 463 -8.82 -25.41 8.88
C ARG A 463 -7.37 -24.90 8.80
N GLY A 464 -6.82 -24.73 7.60
CA GLY A 464 -5.47 -24.21 7.38
C GLY A 464 -5.31 -22.75 7.81
N GLY A 465 -6.42 -22.00 7.87
CA GLY A 465 -6.42 -20.60 8.29
C GLY A 465 -5.77 -20.35 9.65
N PHE A 466 -5.89 -21.28 10.61
CA PHE A 466 -5.22 -21.16 11.91
C PHE A 466 -3.69 -21.05 11.78
N VAL A 467 -3.09 -21.94 11.00
CA VAL A 467 -1.63 -21.94 10.76
C VAL A 467 -1.22 -20.71 9.96
N VAL A 468 -1.99 -20.35 8.94
CA VAL A 468 -1.73 -19.18 8.09
C VAL A 468 -1.74 -17.88 8.91
N ASN A 469 -2.78 -17.67 9.71
CA ASN A 469 -2.88 -16.49 10.56
C ASN A 469 -1.77 -16.47 11.63
N GLY A 470 -1.41 -17.63 12.21
CA GLY A 470 -0.33 -17.74 13.19
C GLY A 470 1.04 -17.35 12.62
N ILE A 471 1.41 -17.88 11.44
CA ILE A 471 2.66 -17.52 10.76
C ILE A 471 2.68 -16.04 10.40
N ALA A 472 1.57 -15.51 9.86
CA ALA A 472 1.43 -14.11 9.53
C ALA A 472 1.67 -13.20 10.75
N LEU A 473 1.07 -13.52 11.91
CA LEU A 473 1.25 -12.74 13.14
C LEU A 473 2.68 -12.80 13.67
N CYS A 474 3.31 -13.97 13.65
CA CYS A 474 4.71 -14.11 14.07
C CYS A 474 5.64 -13.24 13.20
N PHE A 475 5.50 -13.33 11.88
CA PHE A 475 6.30 -12.52 10.95
C PHE A 475 6.04 -11.03 11.13
N MET A 476 4.77 -10.61 11.18
CA MET A 476 4.40 -9.20 11.30
C MET A 476 4.86 -8.59 12.62
N THR A 477 4.85 -9.35 13.72
CA THR A 477 5.35 -8.89 15.03
C THR A 477 6.87 -8.66 14.97
N LEU A 478 7.61 -9.57 14.33
CA LEU A 478 9.04 -9.40 14.11
C LEU A 478 9.33 -8.19 13.21
N ALA A 479 8.65 -8.08 12.07
CA ALA A 479 8.77 -6.96 11.14
C ALA A 479 8.48 -5.61 11.83
N PHE A 480 7.41 -5.54 12.61
CA PHE A 480 7.03 -4.35 13.37
C PHE A 480 8.11 -3.94 14.38
N ALA A 481 8.71 -4.89 15.10
CA ALA A 481 9.80 -4.60 16.03
C ALA A 481 11.06 -4.09 15.30
N LEU A 482 11.42 -4.71 14.17
CA LEU A 482 12.61 -4.34 13.40
C LEU A 482 12.46 -2.98 12.71
N MET A 483 11.24 -2.57 12.34
CA MET A 483 10.97 -1.25 11.74
C MET A 483 11.35 -0.04 12.62
N PHE A 484 11.56 -0.24 13.92
CA PHE A 484 12.06 0.80 14.82
C PHE A 484 13.58 0.90 14.87
N PHE A 485 14.32 -0.04 14.27
CA PHE A 485 15.78 0.00 14.29
C PHE A 485 16.31 1.14 13.42
N PRO A 486 17.41 1.81 13.84
CA PRO A 486 18.13 2.74 12.98
C PRO A 486 18.87 2.01 11.85
N ALA A 487 19.35 2.76 10.86
CA ALA A 487 20.11 2.20 9.74
C ALA A 487 21.55 1.77 10.11
N ALA A 488 22.09 2.33 11.20
CA ALA A 488 23.43 2.07 11.71
C ALA A 488 23.42 2.09 13.24
N PRO A 489 24.36 1.43 13.93
CA PRO A 489 24.47 1.49 15.38
C PRO A 489 24.86 2.89 15.86
N HIS A 490 24.50 3.22 17.09
CA HIS A 490 24.82 4.51 17.72
C HIS A 490 24.50 5.74 16.85
N PRO A 491 23.26 5.85 16.33
CA PRO A 491 22.91 6.96 15.46
C PRO A 491 22.99 8.30 16.21
N THR A 492 23.47 9.32 15.52
CA THR A 492 23.33 10.71 15.99
C THR A 492 21.85 11.09 16.07
N PRO A 493 21.47 12.13 16.83
CA PRO A 493 20.10 12.63 16.82
C PRO A 493 19.57 12.93 15.41
N GLN A 494 20.46 13.34 14.49
CA GLN A 494 20.15 13.62 13.10
C GLN A 494 19.89 12.35 12.28
N SER A 495 20.59 11.25 12.56
CA SER A 495 20.48 9.98 11.81
C SER A 495 19.63 8.91 12.49
N MET A 496 19.08 9.22 13.67
CA MET A 496 18.23 8.31 14.44
C MET A 496 16.88 8.06 13.74
N ASN A 497 16.44 6.81 13.77
CA ASN A 497 15.10 6.46 13.39
C ASN A 497 14.11 6.85 14.51
N TRP A 498 13.58 8.07 14.44
CA TRP A 498 12.61 8.59 15.43
C TRP A 498 11.19 8.02 15.29
N SER A 499 11.00 6.94 14.51
CA SER A 499 9.69 6.32 14.29
C SER A 499 9.03 5.88 15.58
N CYS A 500 9.79 5.42 16.60
CA CYS A 500 9.23 5.01 17.90
C CYS A 500 8.55 6.18 18.63
N LEU A 501 9.22 7.34 18.69
CA LEU A 501 8.70 8.54 19.32
C LEU A 501 7.46 9.03 18.58
N MET A 502 7.56 9.18 17.25
CA MET A 502 6.44 9.69 16.46
C MET A 502 5.25 8.74 16.44
N PHE A 503 5.49 7.43 16.37
CA PHE A 503 4.43 6.43 16.47
C PHE A 503 3.72 6.52 17.81
N GLY A 504 4.46 6.63 18.91
CA GLY A 504 3.88 6.87 20.24
C GLY A 504 3.07 8.17 20.32
N SER A 505 3.59 9.27 19.77
CA SER A 505 2.90 10.57 19.77
C SER A 505 1.60 10.55 18.96
N ILE A 506 1.63 9.97 17.76
CA ILE A 506 0.46 9.87 16.90
C ILE A 506 -0.57 8.90 17.47
N MET A 507 -0.12 7.77 18.01
CA MET A 507 -0.99 6.84 18.74
C MET A 507 -1.69 7.57 19.90
N GLY A 508 -0.93 8.33 20.70
CA GLY A 508 -1.47 9.17 21.77
C GLY A 508 -2.50 10.17 21.26
N PHE A 509 -2.22 10.87 20.16
CA PHE A 509 -3.17 11.79 19.53
C PHE A 509 -4.46 11.09 19.08
N SER A 510 -4.34 9.95 18.41
CA SER A 510 -5.49 9.14 17.98
C SER A 510 -6.34 8.67 19.17
N LEU A 511 -5.70 8.28 20.28
CA LEU A 511 -6.38 7.88 21.51
C LEU A 511 -7.09 9.06 22.16
N ILE A 512 -6.42 10.20 22.29
CA ILE A 512 -7.00 11.44 22.82
C ILE A 512 -8.20 11.87 21.97
N TYR A 513 -8.05 11.87 20.64
CA TYR A 513 -9.13 12.24 19.72
C TYR A 513 -10.31 11.26 19.80
N TYR A 514 -10.06 9.96 19.99
CA TYR A 514 -11.11 8.98 20.27
C TYR A 514 -11.84 9.32 21.58
N TRP A 515 -11.13 9.62 22.65
CA TRP A 515 -11.73 9.95 23.96
C TRP A 515 -12.53 11.25 23.95
N ILE A 516 -12.07 12.26 23.23
CA ILE A 516 -12.74 13.57 23.13
C ILE A 516 -13.93 13.50 22.19
N TRP A 517 -13.77 12.89 21.00
CA TRP A 517 -14.73 13.02 19.90
C TRP A 517 -15.18 11.67 19.35
N GLY A 518 -14.24 10.77 19.02
CA GLY A 518 -14.54 9.50 18.33
C GLY A 518 -15.53 8.61 19.09
N ARG A 519 -15.47 8.55 20.42
CA ARG A 519 -16.40 7.74 21.23
C ARG A 519 -17.86 8.20 21.10
N TYR A 520 -18.09 9.45 20.71
CA TYR A 520 -19.43 10.04 20.57
C TYR A 520 -19.93 10.03 19.13
N GLN A 521 -19.05 10.29 18.15
CA GLN A 521 -19.44 10.52 16.75
C GLN A 521 -19.19 9.33 15.84
N TYR A 522 -18.14 8.54 16.09
CA TYR A 522 -17.85 7.37 15.26
C TYR A 522 -18.89 6.29 15.53
N VAL A 523 -19.50 5.78 14.48
CA VAL A 523 -20.39 4.62 14.53
C VAL A 523 -19.64 3.49 13.86
N GLY A 524 -19.23 2.49 14.64
CA GLY A 524 -18.50 1.34 14.10
C GLY A 524 -19.32 0.68 13.00
N PRO A 525 -18.72 0.30 11.85
CA PRO A 525 -19.49 -0.22 10.71
C PRO A 525 -20.40 -1.40 11.08
N VAL A 526 -20.00 -2.22 12.05
CA VAL A 526 -20.80 -3.32 12.62
C VAL A 526 -22.21 -2.93 13.07
N GLU A 527 -22.46 -1.68 13.46
CA GLU A 527 -23.80 -1.21 13.85
C GLU A 527 -24.75 -1.07 12.64
N GLN A 528 -24.20 -0.96 11.43
CA GLN A 528 -24.95 -0.89 10.17
C GLN A 528 -25.11 -2.27 9.51
N VAL A 529 -24.33 -3.26 9.94
CA VAL A 529 -24.36 -4.61 9.39
C VAL A 529 -25.67 -5.30 9.78
N LYS A 530 -26.40 -5.79 8.77
CA LYS A 530 -27.61 -6.59 8.97
C LYS A 530 -27.22 -8.00 9.45
N ARG A 531 -27.80 -8.44 10.57
CA ARG A 531 -27.60 -9.80 11.08
C ARG A 531 -28.33 -10.78 10.16
N GLN A 532 -27.60 -11.78 9.68
CA GLN A 532 -28.15 -12.93 8.96
C GLN A 532 -28.47 -14.06 9.94
#